data_AF-A0A833DB15-F1
#
_entry.id   AF-A0A833DB15-F1
#
_cell.length_a   1.000
_cell.length_b   1.000
_cell.length_c   1.000
_cell.angle_alpha   90.00
_cell.angle_beta   90.00
_cell.angle_gamma   90.00
#
_symmetry.space_group_name_H-M   'P 1'
#
loop_
_entity.id
_entity.type
_entity.pdbx_description
1 polymer ?
#
loop_
_entity_poly.entity_id
_entity_poly.type
_entity_poly.pdbx_seq_one_letter_code
_entity_poly.pdbx_strand_id
1 'polypeptide(L)' 'MIVDAIKKNVNRDALSSDEASQAMKEIMSGSATPSQISAFLISLSMKGES' A
#
# COMPACT_ATOMS: atom_id res chain seq x y z
N MET A 1 -8.66 0.45 -0.40
CA MET A 1 -7.61 1.28 0.20
C MET A 1 -6.21 0.93 -0.30
N ILE A 2 -5.88 -0.36 -0.45
CA ILE A 2 -4.56 -0.79 -0.94
C ILE A 2 -4.23 -0.23 -2.32
N VAL A 3 -5.21 -0.14 -3.23
CA VAL A 3 -5.01 0.42 -4.58
C VAL A 3 -4.64 1.90 -4.54
N ASP A 4 -5.29 2.70 -3.71
CA ASP A 4 -4.97 4.12 -3.57
C ASP A 4 -3.62 4.32 -2.87
N ALA A 5 -3.29 3.46 -1.91
CA ALA A 5 -1.98 3.45 -1.27
C ALA A 5 -0.85 3.15 -2.26
N ILE A 6 -1.05 2.19 -3.18
CA ILE A 6 -0.12 1.91 -4.29
C ILE A 6 0.08 3.15 -5.16
N LYS A 7 -1.02 3.80 -5.59
CA LYS A 7 -0.94 5.02 -6.43
C LYS A 7 -0.12 6.12 -5.76
N LYS A 8 -0.40 6.39 -4.49
CA LYS A 8 0.34 7.38 -3.69
C LYS A 8 1.82 7.02 -3.57
N ASN A 9 2.13 5.77 -3.25
CA ASN A 9 3.52 5.32 -3.16
C ASN A 9 4.28 5.47 -4.49
N VAL A 10 3.66 5.12 -5.61
CA VAL A 10 4.24 5.30 -6.96
C VAL A 10 4.50 6.77 -7.28
N ASN A 11 3.63 7.67 -6.81
CA ASN A 11 3.80 9.11 -6.93
C ASN A 11 4.75 9.71 -5.86
N ARG A 12 5.34 8.88 -4.99
CA ARG A 12 6.16 9.28 -3.83
C ARG A 12 5.43 10.15 -2.81
N ASP A 13 4.10 10.10 -2.80
CA ASP A 13 3.28 10.77 -1.80
C ASP A 13 3.36 10.04 -0.45
N ALA A 14 3.31 10.81 0.64
CA ALA A 14 3.22 10.25 1.98
C ALA A 14 1.84 9.59 2.20
N LEU A 15 1.84 8.39 2.79
CA LEU A 15 0.63 7.81 3.35
C LEU A 15 0.50 8.32 4.78
N SER A 16 -0.72 8.69 5.18
CA SER A 16 -0.99 8.87 6.60
C SER A 16 -0.95 7.52 7.32
N SER A 17 -0.77 7.54 8.65
CA SER A 17 -0.85 6.33 9.47
C SER A 17 -2.18 5.59 9.30
N ASP A 18 -3.28 6.35 9.18
CA ASP A 18 -4.61 5.79 8.96
C ASP A 18 -4.72 5.11 7.58
N GLU A 19 -4.20 5.74 6.53
CA GLU A 19 -4.19 5.16 5.18
C GLU A 19 -3.37 3.87 5.09
N ALA A 20 -2.19 3.87 5.72
CA ALA A 20 -1.35 2.68 5.83
C ALA A 20 -2.05 1.56 6.61
N SER A 21 -2.69 1.90 7.74
CA SER A 21 -3.46 0.96 8.56
C SER A 21 -4.63 0.34 7.77
N GLN A 22 -5.37 1.15 7.03
CA GLN A 22 -6.48 0.65 6.21
C GLN A 22 -6.00 -0.26 5.06
N ALA A 23 -4.89 0.08 4.39
CA ALA A 23 -4.29 -0.79 3.38
C ALA A 23 -3.86 -2.13 4.00
N MET A 24 -3.21 -2.11 5.17
CA MET A 24 -2.81 -3.32 5.89
C MET A 24 -4.01 -4.15 6.34
N LYS A 25 -5.11 -3.52 6.77
CA LYS A 25 -6.34 -4.21 7.14
C LYS A 25 -6.92 -5.03 5.98
N GLU A 26 -6.92 -4.48 4.76
CA GLU A 26 -7.36 -5.21 3.55
C GLU A 26 -6.46 -6.40 3.20
N ILE A 27 -5.15 -6.30 3.46
CA ILE A 27 -4.21 -7.41 3.29
C ILE A 27 -4.51 -8.50 4.33
N MET A 28 -4.59 -8.13 5.60
CA MET A 28 -4.80 -9.07 6.71
C MET A 28 -6.18 -9.73 6.69
N SER A 29 -7.21 -9.06 6.16
CA SER A 29 -8.55 -9.63 5.99
C SER A 29 -8.65 -10.63 4.83
N GLY A 30 -7.60 -10.77 4.01
CA GLY A 30 -7.64 -11.58 2.79
C GLY A 30 -8.46 -10.97 1.65
N SER A 31 -8.82 -9.68 1.76
CA SER A 31 -9.59 -8.98 0.73
C SER A 31 -8.72 -8.49 -0.44
N ALA A 32 -7.42 -8.34 -0.22
CA ALA A 32 -6.46 -7.99 -1.26
C ALA A 32 -6.01 -9.22 -2.07
N THR A 33 -6.01 -9.09 -3.40
CA THR A 33 -5.47 -10.13 -4.29
C THR A 33 -3.95 -10.26 -4.14
N PRO A 34 -3.36 -11.43 -4.45
CA PRO A 34 -1.91 -11.59 -4.43
C PRO A 34 -1.15 -10.52 -5.23
N SER A 35 -1.66 -10.15 -6.41
CA SER A 35 -1.07 -9.11 -7.25
C SER A 35 -1.09 -7.72 -6.60
N GLN A 36 -2.15 -7.38 -5.87
CA GLN A 36 -2.22 -6.10 -5.14
C GLN A 36 -1.25 -6.07 -3.96
N ILE A 37 -1.08 -7.18 -3.25
CA ILE A 37 -0.09 -7.29 -2.17
C ILE A 37 1.32 -7.11 -2.73
N SER A 38 1.66 -7.81 -3.82
CA SER A 38 2.96 -7.64 -4.49
C SER A 38 3.19 -6.20 -4.95
N ALA A 39 2.20 -5.58 -5.58
CA ALA A 39 2.29 -4.19 -6.03
C ALA A 39 2.50 -3.21 -4.85
N PHE A 40 1.81 -3.43 -3.73
CA PHE A 40 1.97 -2.61 -2.53
C PHE A 40 3.39 -2.69 -1.97
N LEU A 41 3.94 -3.89 -1.80
CA LEU A 41 5.30 -4.09 -1.31
C LEU A 41 6.37 -3.47 -2.22
N ILE A 42 6.24 -3.66 -3.54
CA ILE A 42 7.15 -3.05 -4.52
C ILE A 42 7.03 -1.52 -4.48
N SER A 43 5.82 -0.97 -4.41
CA SER A 43 5.62 0.49 -4.34
C SER A 43 6.27 1.12 -3.10
N LEU A 44 6.20 0.44 -1.95
CA LEU A 44 6.88 0.87 -0.72
C LEU A 44 8.40 0.87 -0.89
N SER A 45 8.96 -0.21 -1.45
CA SER A 45 10.39 -0.32 -1.72
C SER A 45 10.88 0.77 -2.68
N MET A 46 10.11 1.08 -3.74
CA MET A 46 10.44 2.13 -4.71
C MET A 46 10.41 3.54 -4.14
N LYS A 47 9.48 3.81 -3.22
CA LYS A 47 9.37 5.11 -2.54
C LYS A 47 10.55 5.38 -1.60
N GLY A 48 11.13 4.32 -1.03
CA GLY A 48 12.06 4.39 0.09
C GLY A 48 11.28 4.45 1.40
N GLU A 49 11.70 3.68 2.40
CA GLU A 49 11.02 3.60 3.71
C GLU A 49 10.88 5.02 4.29
N SER A 50 9.64 5.42 4.59
CA SER A 50 9.29 6.66 5.28
C SER A 50 9.10 6.40 6.77
#